data_AF-A0A3N5X6R1-F1
#
_entry.id   AF-A0A3N5X6R1-F1
#
_cell.length_a   1.000
_cell.length_b   1.000
_cell.length_c   1.000
_cell.angle_alpha   90.00
_cell.angle_beta   90.00
_cell.angle_gamma   90.00
#
_symmetry.space_group_name_H-M   'P 1'
#
loop_
_entity.id
_entity.type
_entity.pdbx_description
1 polymer ?
#
loop_
_entity_poly.entity_id
_entity_poly.type
_entity_poly.pdbx_seq_one_letter_code
_entity_poly.pdbx_strand_id
1 'polypeptide(L)'
;MKDRTFRGLGRFVVFHGPNEAGKSTLRRLIQDLLYGFRPATRESHPYAPWDGREMGGEAEIEWGSGAVGTVRRKLLLHPSGSWTTDGDKTKLDNRPVDGLGAISRDLYEALCSLAREDLEFPEDAWGEVRDRLIGSAGVRELRPAREAAEELEKEGKTLWRADGRAKGVKARDLREAHARLGAELRKAEGREADRRAAEEDLARLGEEEASLARERSEIRVRLRRAVRLVPLARQLDSMRRFEERARGVETFADIGEDVEARLARWA
;
A
#
# COMPACT_ATOMS: atom_id res chain seq x y z
N MET A 1 -60.45 18.23 -24.47
CA MET A 1 -59.65 19.34 -23.92
C MET A 1 -59.59 20.47 -24.96
N LYS A 2 -59.72 21.74 -24.57
CA LYS A 2 -59.55 22.89 -25.50
C LYS A 2 -58.15 23.44 -25.34
N ASP A 3 -57.52 23.87 -26.43
CA ASP A 3 -56.24 24.58 -26.37
C ASP A 3 -56.39 25.86 -25.54
N ARG A 4 -55.42 26.07 -24.65
CA ARG A 4 -55.36 27.23 -23.76
C ARG A 4 -54.05 27.95 -24.03
N THR A 5 -54.12 29.26 -24.23
CA THR A 5 -52.95 30.10 -24.45
C THR A 5 -52.86 31.12 -23.33
N PHE A 6 -51.68 31.24 -22.75
CA PHE A 6 -51.34 32.26 -21.76
C PHE A 6 -50.32 33.20 -22.39
N ARG A 7 -50.53 34.51 -22.29
CA ARG A 7 -49.63 35.55 -22.84
C ARG A 7 -49.35 36.60 -21.76
N GLY A 8 -48.21 37.28 -21.87
CA GLY A 8 -47.85 38.36 -20.94
C GLY A 8 -47.69 37.87 -19.51
N LEU A 9 -47.05 36.71 -19.32
CA LEU A 9 -46.74 36.19 -17.99
C LEU A 9 -45.78 37.17 -17.28
N GLY A 10 -46.22 37.74 -16.17
CA GLY A 10 -45.39 38.64 -15.36
C GLY A 10 -44.31 37.90 -14.58
N ARG A 11 -43.51 38.65 -13.79
CA ARG A 11 -42.44 38.07 -12.95
C ARG A 11 -42.93 37.08 -11.89
N PHE A 12 -44.21 37.15 -11.54
CA PHE A 12 -44.86 36.27 -10.59
C PHE A 12 -46.25 35.92 -11.11
N VAL A 13 -46.55 34.62 -11.21
CA VAL A 13 -47.81 34.11 -11.76
C VAL A 13 -48.38 33.04 -10.83
N VAL A 14 -49.65 33.18 -10.48
CA VAL A 14 -50.37 32.20 -9.65
C VAL A 14 -51.48 31.56 -10.47
N PHE A 15 -51.40 30.23 -10.62
CA PHE A 15 -52.48 29.42 -11.20
C PHE A 15 -53.35 28.86 -10.08
N HIS A 16 -54.56 29.39 -9.92
CA HIS A 16 -55.52 28.94 -8.90
C HIS A 16 -56.74 28.26 -9.54
N GLY A 17 -57.36 27.35 -8.81
CA GLY A 17 -58.57 26.66 -9.24
C GLY A 17 -58.87 25.44 -8.36
N PRO A 18 -60.06 24.82 -8.51
CA PRO A 18 -60.43 23.60 -7.80
C PRO A 18 -59.42 22.46 -7.99
N ASN A 19 -59.53 21.42 -7.16
CA ASN A 19 -58.86 20.14 -7.46
C ASN A 19 -59.27 19.67 -8.86
N GLU A 20 -58.35 19.01 -9.56
CA GLU A 20 -58.56 18.53 -10.94
C GLU A 20 -58.70 19.62 -12.02
N ALA A 21 -58.57 20.91 -11.69
CA ALA A 21 -58.57 22.00 -12.68
C ALA A 21 -57.36 22.00 -13.65
N GLY A 22 -56.45 21.02 -13.55
CA GLY A 22 -55.29 20.87 -14.44
C GLY A 22 -54.01 21.59 -14.01
N LYS A 23 -53.91 22.05 -12.75
CA LYS A 23 -52.70 22.71 -12.22
C LYS A 23 -51.44 21.83 -12.33
N SER A 24 -51.54 20.56 -11.92
CA SER A 24 -50.44 19.58 -12.05
C SER A 24 -50.12 19.26 -13.51
N THR A 25 -51.13 19.25 -14.39
CA THR A 25 -50.96 19.06 -15.83
C THR A 25 -50.16 20.20 -16.45
N LEU A 26 -50.44 21.45 -16.05
CA LEU A 26 -49.67 22.61 -16.51
C LEU A 26 -48.21 22.55 -16.06
N ARG A 27 -47.97 22.20 -14.78
CA ARG A 27 -46.60 21.99 -14.28
C ARG A 27 -45.86 20.93 -15.09
N ARG A 28 -46.52 19.80 -15.39
CA ARG A 28 -45.94 18.73 -16.20
C ARG A 28 -45.66 19.18 -17.63
N LEU A 29 -46.58 19.94 -18.23
CA LEU A 29 -46.39 20.50 -19.56
C LEU A 29 -45.13 21.38 -19.64
N ILE A 30 -44.87 22.21 -18.62
CA ILE A 30 -43.65 23.01 -18.56
C ILE A 30 -42.40 22.11 -18.57
N GLN A 31 -42.37 21.08 -17.73
CA GLN A 31 -41.25 20.12 -17.70
C GLN A 31 -41.07 19.41 -19.05
N ASP A 32 -42.17 18.96 -19.66
CA ASP A 32 -42.12 18.25 -20.94
C ASP A 32 -41.69 19.17 -22.08
N LEU A 33 -42.07 20.45 -22.07
CA LEU A 33 -41.57 21.45 -23.03
C LEU A 33 -40.05 21.65 -22.89
N LEU A 34 -39.54 21.80 -21.67
CA LEU A 34 -38.11 22.01 -21.42
C LEU A 34 -37.28 20.75 -21.71
N TYR A 35 -37.69 19.58 -21.21
CA TYR A 35 -36.86 18.37 -21.18
C TYR A 35 -37.31 17.23 -22.09
N GLY A 36 -38.51 17.30 -22.64
CA GLY A 36 -39.15 16.23 -23.41
C GLY A 36 -40.11 15.40 -22.58
N PHE A 37 -40.96 14.63 -23.26
CA PHE A 37 -41.96 13.77 -22.65
C PHE A 37 -41.31 12.61 -21.89
N ARG A 38 -41.81 12.35 -20.69
CA ARG A 38 -41.50 11.15 -19.89
C ARG A 38 -42.81 10.66 -19.25
N PRO A 39 -43.25 9.43 -19.49
CA PRO A 39 -42.80 8.51 -20.52
C PRO A 39 -42.91 9.06 -21.96
N ALA A 40 -42.09 8.56 -22.87
CA ALA A 40 -42.00 9.03 -24.26
C ALA A 40 -43.00 8.33 -25.21
N THR A 41 -44.14 7.86 -24.72
CA THR A 41 -45.22 7.29 -25.55
C THR A 41 -46.58 7.72 -25.03
N ARG A 42 -47.55 7.88 -25.94
CA ARG A 42 -48.89 8.35 -25.57
C ARG A 42 -49.62 7.37 -24.65
N GLU A 43 -49.46 6.07 -24.90
CA GLU A 43 -50.17 5.00 -24.18
C GLU A 43 -49.76 4.92 -22.71
N SER A 44 -48.53 5.33 -22.39
CA SER A 44 -47.99 5.30 -21.03
C SER A 44 -47.96 6.67 -20.36
N HIS A 45 -48.25 7.75 -21.10
CA HIS A 45 -48.18 9.10 -20.54
C HIS A 45 -49.43 9.40 -19.68
N PRO A 46 -49.28 9.71 -18.38
CA PRO A 46 -50.40 9.81 -17.45
C PRO A 46 -51.37 10.96 -17.75
N TYR A 47 -50.92 11.94 -18.54
CA TYR A 47 -51.71 13.11 -18.95
C TYR A 47 -52.17 13.04 -20.41
N ALA A 48 -52.06 11.89 -21.07
CA ALA A 48 -52.54 11.72 -22.44
C ALA A 48 -54.08 11.91 -22.51
N PRO A 49 -54.59 12.70 -23.48
CA PRO A 49 -56.03 12.84 -23.69
C PRO A 49 -56.70 11.50 -24.05
N TRP A 50 -57.81 11.21 -23.38
CA TRP A 50 -58.62 10.00 -23.55
C TRP A 50 -59.34 9.99 -24.89
N ASP A 51 -59.64 11.17 -25.43
CA ASP A 51 -60.32 11.39 -26.71
C ASP A 51 -59.40 11.25 -27.94
N GLY A 52 -58.16 10.81 -27.74
CA GLY A 52 -57.20 10.57 -28.82
C GLY A 52 -56.60 11.84 -29.42
N ARG A 53 -56.90 13.03 -28.88
CA ARG A 53 -56.28 14.26 -29.34
C ARG A 53 -54.78 14.28 -29.08
N GLU A 54 -54.06 14.98 -29.96
CA GLU A 54 -52.61 15.18 -29.82
C GLU A 54 -52.32 15.85 -28.47
N MET A 55 -51.39 15.26 -27.71
CA MET A 55 -50.86 15.91 -26.53
C MET A 55 -49.68 16.78 -26.95
N GLY A 56 -49.61 18.02 -26.48
CA GLY A 56 -48.51 18.89 -26.86
C GLY A 56 -48.66 20.29 -26.28
N GLY A 57 -47.70 21.14 -26.63
CA GLY A 57 -47.72 22.53 -26.27
C GLY A 57 -46.63 23.30 -26.99
N GLU A 58 -46.66 24.61 -26.74
CA GLU A 58 -45.70 25.55 -27.25
C GLU A 58 -45.43 26.61 -26.18
N ALA A 59 -44.17 27.00 -26.05
CA ALA A 59 -43.76 28.07 -25.17
C ALA A 59 -42.68 28.92 -25.82
N GLU A 60 -42.74 30.22 -25.55
CA GLU A 60 -41.68 31.17 -25.84
C GLU A 60 -40.82 31.30 -24.58
N ILE A 61 -39.51 31.15 -24.73
CA ILE A 61 -38.53 31.19 -23.66
C ILE A 61 -37.60 32.37 -23.94
N GLU A 62 -37.53 33.28 -22.98
CA GLU A 62 -36.57 34.37 -22.95
C GLU A 62 -35.43 34.00 -21.98
N TRP A 63 -34.21 33.96 -22.50
CA TRP A 63 -33.01 33.72 -21.71
C TRP A 63 -32.56 35.00 -21.01
N GLY A 64 -31.77 34.87 -19.94
CA GLY A 64 -31.22 36.04 -19.23
C GLY A 64 -30.30 36.92 -20.08
N SER A 65 -29.81 36.41 -21.22
CA SER A 65 -29.08 37.17 -22.23
C SER A 65 -29.97 38.06 -23.13
N GLY A 66 -31.29 37.95 -23.02
CA GLY A 66 -32.27 38.59 -23.91
C GLY A 66 -32.57 37.80 -25.19
N ALA A 67 -31.93 36.64 -25.39
CA ALA A 67 -32.26 35.77 -26.52
C ALA A 67 -33.63 35.12 -26.33
N VAL A 68 -34.43 35.09 -27.38
CA VAL A 68 -35.79 34.53 -27.36
C VAL A 68 -35.87 33.34 -28.32
N GLY A 69 -36.50 32.26 -27.88
CA GLY A 69 -36.78 31.11 -28.74
C GLY A 69 -38.09 30.43 -28.42
N THR A 70 -38.64 29.73 -29.41
CA THR A 70 -39.91 29.02 -29.30
C THR A 70 -39.67 27.52 -29.30
N VAL A 71 -40.10 26.84 -28.22
CA VAL A 71 -40.16 25.38 -28.16
C VAL A 71 -41.57 24.92 -28.48
N ARG A 72 -41.72 23.97 -29.40
CA ARG A 72 -42.98 23.28 -29.68
C ARG A 72 -42.76 21.79 -29.55
N ARG A 73 -43.65 21.09 -28.84
CA ARG A 73 -43.63 19.63 -28.71
C ARG A 73 -45.00 19.00 -28.91
N LYS A 74 -44.98 17.80 -29.48
CA LYS A 74 -46.16 16.96 -29.68
C LYS A 74 -45.83 15.51 -29.36
N LEU A 75 -46.71 14.84 -28.64
CA LEU A 75 -46.67 13.41 -28.35
C LEU A 75 -47.76 12.72 -29.17
N LEU A 76 -47.32 12.13 -30.29
CA LEU A 76 -48.12 11.25 -31.13
C LEU A 76 -47.81 9.79 -30.73
N LEU A 77 -47.60 8.89 -31.69
CA LEU A 77 -47.00 7.57 -31.44
C LEU A 77 -45.58 7.70 -30.85
N HIS A 78 -44.85 8.71 -31.34
CA HIS A 78 -43.52 9.09 -30.85
C HIS A 78 -43.49 10.59 -30.54
N PRO A 79 -42.64 11.01 -29.59
CA PRO A 79 -42.45 12.41 -29.27
C PRO A 79 -41.74 13.12 -30.42
N SER A 80 -42.24 14.30 -30.76
CA SER A 80 -41.63 15.21 -31.71
C SER A 80 -41.49 16.59 -31.07
N GLY A 81 -40.40 17.27 -31.41
CA GLY A 81 -40.09 18.58 -30.85
C GLY A 81 -39.28 19.41 -31.82
N SER A 82 -39.49 20.71 -31.78
CA SER A 82 -38.71 21.69 -32.51
C SER A 82 -38.40 22.89 -31.65
N TRP A 83 -37.20 23.44 -31.86
CA TRP A 83 -36.74 24.68 -31.28
C TRP A 83 -36.52 25.69 -32.40
N THR A 84 -37.08 26.89 -32.26
CA THR A 84 -36.98 27.95 -33.26
C THR A 84 -36.37 29.19 -32.63
N THR A 85 -35.27 29.69 -33.17
CA THR A 85 -34.58 30.92 -32.74
C THR A 85 -34.19 31.72 -33.97
N ASP A 86 -34.45 33.02 -33.97
CA ASP A 86 -34.06 33.95 -35.07
C ASP A 86 -34.49 33.48 -36.49
N GLY A 87 -35.60 32.73 -36.57
CA GLY A 87 -36.12 32.17 -37.82
C GLY A 87 -35.56 30.80 -38.22
N ASP A 88 -34.48 30.34 -37.57
CA ASP A 88 -33.91 29.00 -37.77
C ASP A 88 -34.62 27.96 -36.91
N LYS A 89 -35.06 26.88 -37.55
CA LYS A 89 -35.80 25.79 -36.90
C LYS A 89 -34.93 24.54 -36.79
N THR A 90 -34.59 24.17 -35.56
CA THR A 90 -33.84 22.97 -35.23
C THR A 90 -34.77 21.86 -34.73
N LYS A 91 -34.52 20.64 -35.20
CA LYS A 91 -35.26 19.46 -34.76
C LYS A 91 -34.76 18.99 -33.39
N LEU A 92 -35.63 19.03 -32.39
CA LEU A 92 -35.31 18.68 -31.01
C LEU A 92 -35.67 17.22 -30.69
N ASP A 93 -36.73 16.69 -31.31
CA ASP A 93 -37.38 15.43 -30.94
C ASP A 93 -37.75 15.41 -29.44
N ASN A 94 -37.28 14.41 -28.70
CA ASN A 94 -37.49 14.31 -27.26
C ASN A 94 -36.30 14.81 -26.42
N ARG A 95 -35.29 15.41 -27.04
CA ARG A 95 -34.13 15.95 -26.32
C ARG A 95 -34.52 17.23 -25.55
N PRO A 96 -33.79 17.63 -24.51
CA PRO A 96 -34.00 18.92 -23.84
C PRO A 96 -33.76 20.12 -24.77
N VAL A 97 -34.33 21.27 -24.43
CA VAL A 97 -34.10 22.54 -25.14
C VAL A 97 -32.64 22.97 -24.98
N ASP A 98 -32.04 23.42 -26.09
CA ASP A 98 -30.67 23.94 -26.09
C ASP A 98 -30.60 25.22 -25.24
N GLY A 99 -29.59 25.33 -24.37
CA GLY A 99 -29.42 26.49 -23.47
C GLY A 99 -29.82 26.24 -22.01
N LEU A 100 -30.44 25.08 -21.68
CA LEU A 100 -30.69 24.67 -20.29
C LEU A 100 -29.42 24.35 -19.49
N GLY A 101 -28.25 24.37 -20.14
CA GLY A 101 -26.95 24.16 -19.52
C GLY A 101 -26.83 22.77 -18.89
N ALA A 102 -26.26 22.72 -17.69
CA ALA A 102 -26.02 21.48 -16.96
C ALA A 102 -27.18 21.08 -16.02
N ILE A 103 -28.31 21.78 -16.09
CA ILE A 103 -29.48 21.50 -15.25
C ILE A 103 -30.25 20.33 -15.88
N SER A 104 -30.05 19.13 -15.33
CA SER A 104 -30.82 17.95 -15.73
C SER A 104 -32.29 18.08 -15.34
N ARG A 105 -33.16 17.28 -15.99
CA ARG A 105 -34.59 17.22 -15.64
C ARG A 105 -34.80 16.90 -14.17
N ASP A 106 -34.10 15.88 -13.66
CA ASP A 106 -34.26 15.43 -12.28
C ASP A 106 -33.83 16.54 -11.29
N LEU A 107 -32.80 17.33 -11.64
CA LEU A 107 -32.37 18.48 -10.85
C LEU A 107 -33.40 19.62 -10.87
N TYR A 108 -33.99 19.90 -12.04
CA TYR A 108 -35.08 20.87 -12.16
C TYR A 108 -36.32 20.44 -11.36
N GLU A 109 -36.67 19.16 -11.42
CA GLU A 109 -37.78 18.59 -10.64
C GLU A 109 -37.55 18.78 -9.13
N ALA A 110 -36.33 18.50 -8.65
CA ALA A 110 -35.97 18.65 -7.24
C ALA A 110 -35.87 20.12 -6.75
N LEU A 111 -35.34 21.04 -7.55
CA LEU A 111 -35.08 22.43 -7.12
C LEU A 111 -36.19 23.42 -7.47
N CYS A 112 -36.79 23.28 -8.65
CA CYS A 112 -37.71 24.28 -9.22
C CYS A 112 -39.16 23.81 -9.23
N SER A 113 -39.43 22.57 -8.84
CA SER A 113 -40.71 21.90 -9.03
C SER A 113 -41.12 21.18 -7.74
N LEU A 114 -41.13 21.92 -6.63
CA LEU A 114 -41.68 21.45 -5.36
C LEU A 114 -43.16 21.10 -5.55
N ALA A 115 -43.49 19.81 -5.65
CA ALA A 115 -44.84 19.32 -5.45
C ALA A 115 -45.13 19.20 -3.94
N ARG A 116 -46.39 18.97 -3.59
CA ARG A 116 -46.80 18.79 -2.19
C ARG A 116 -46.11 17.59 -1.55
N GLU A 117 -45.79 16.58 -2.36
CA GLU A 117 -45.11 15.35 -1.98
C GLU A 117 -43.57 15.52 -1.85
N ASP A 118 -43.00 16.60 -2.42
CA ASP A 118 -41.55 16.85 -2.44
C ASP A 118 -41.07 17.70 -1.23
N LEU A 119 -41.97 18.03 -0.30
CA LEU A 119 -41.67 18.78 0.92
C LEU A 119 -41.06 17.91 2.04
N GLU A 120 -41.13 16.59 1.92
CA GLU A 120 -40.33 15.66 2.73
C GLU A 120 -38.93 15.57 2.12
N PHE A 121 -38.10 16.58 2.35
CA PHE A 121 -36.69 16.56 1.94
C PHE A 121 -35.91 15.54 2.77
N PRO A 122 -35.47 14.39 2.21
CA PRO A 122 -34.56 13.50 2.93
C PRO A 122 -33.18 14.17 2.95
N GLU A 123 -32.52 14.25 4.12
CA GLU A 123 -31.16 14.83 4.23
C GLU A 123 -30.17 14.21 3.22
N ASP A 124 -30.35 12.94 2.88
CA ASP A 124 -29.53 12.20 1.91
C ASP A 124 -29.67 12.73 0.47
N ALA A 125 -30.84 13.23 0.09
CA ALA A 125 -31.09 13.74 -1.27
C ALA A 125 -30.36 15.07 -1.53
N TRP A 126 -30.11 15.86 -0.48
CA TRP A 126 -29.30 17.08 -0.59
C TRP A 126 -27.84 16.77 -0.95
N GLY A 127 -27.30 15.65 -0.46
CA GLY A 127 -25.98 15.16 -0.85
C GLY A 127 -25.89 14.89 -2.35
N GLU A 128 -26.89 14.20 -2.90
CA GLU A 128 -26.94 13.87 -4.33
C GLU A 128 -27.14 15.10 -5.23
N VAL A 129 -27.99 16.04 -4.81
CA VAL A 129 -28.21 17.31 -5.51
C VAL A 129 -26.96 18.18 -5.48
N ARG A 130 -26.28 18.28 -4.32
CA ARG A 130 -25.01 19.00 -4.18
C ARG A 130 -23.90 18.38 -5.03
N ASP A 131 -23.76 17.06 -5.01
CA ASP A 131 -22.75 16.36 -5.82
C ASP A 131 -23.01 16.53 -7.32
N ARG A 132 -24.29 16.54 -7.74
CA ARG A 132 -24.68 16.83 -9.11
C ARG A 132 -24.47 18.29 -9.48
N LEU A 133 -24.77 19.25 -8.61
CA LEU A 133 -24.50 20.66 -8.85
C LEU A 133 -23.00 20.92 -8.96
N ILE A 134 -22.17 20.31 -8.11
CA ILE A 134 -20.71 20.44 -8.18
C ILE A 134 -20.15 19.72 -9.43
N GLY A 135 -20.69 18.55 -9.79
CA GLY A 135 -20.30 17.81 -10.99
C GLY A 135 -20.80 18.44 -12.30
N SER A 136 -21.92 19.16 -12.27
CA SER A 136 -22.54 19.77 -13.46
C SER A 136 -22.09 21.22 -13.68
N ALA A 137 -21.69 21.94 -12.63
CA ALA A 137 -21.37 23.36 -12.69
C ALA A 137 -19.96 23.73 -13.20
N GLY A 138 -19.15 22.83 -13.78
CA GLY A 138 -17.90 23.37 -14.33
C GLY A 138 -16.95 22.53 -15.17
N VAL A 139 -16.91 21.20 -15.11
CA VAL A 139 -15.83 20.49 -15.80
C VAL A 139 -16.33 19.12 -16.26
N ARG A 140 -16.58 18.99 -17.57
CA ARG A 140 -17.02 17.72 -18.19
C ARG A 140 -15.97 16.62 -18.04
N GLU A 141 -14.74 17.02 -17.72
CA GLU A 141 -13.57 16.17 -17.47
C GLU A 141 -13.42 15.68 -16.01
N LEU A 142 -14.19 16.18 -15.04
CA LEU A 142 -14.10 15.72 -13.65
C LEU A 142 -15.10 14.59 -13.39
N ARG A 143 -14.59 13.46 -12.87
CA ARG A 143 -15.41 12.35 -12.39
C ARG A 143 -16.19 12.75 -11.14
N PRO A 144 -17.43 12.24 -10.93
CA PRO A 144 -18.17 12.47 -9.71
C PRO A 144 -17.35 12.04 -8.48
N ALA A 145 -17.24 12.92 -7.48
CA ALA A 145 -16.40 12.68 -6.30
C ALA A 145 -16.79 11.40 -5.55
N ARG A 146 -18.09 11.08 -5.50
CA ARG A 146 -18.60 9.85 -4.89
C ARG A 146 -18.17 8.59 -5.64
N GLU A 147 -18.19 8.61 -6.96
CA GLU A 147 -17.76 7.47 -7.77
C GLU A 147 -16.26 7.20 -7.59
N ALA A 148 -15.45 8.27 -7.58
CA ALA A 148 -14.03 8.19 -7.29
C ALA A 148 -13.76 7.68 -5.86
N ALA A 149 -14.54 8.14 -4.87
CA ALA A 149 -14.45 7.66 -3.50
C ALA A 149 -14.82 6.17 -3.37
N GLU A 150 -15.88 5.72 -4.03
CA GLU A 150 -16.32 4.31 -4.02
C GLU A 150 -15.29 3.39 -4.70
N GLU A 151 -14.66 3.84 -5.79
CA GLU A 151 -13.55 3.11 -6.43
C GLU A 151 -12.32 3.02 -5.52
N LEU A 152 -11.88 4.14 -4.95
CA LEU A 152 -10.77 4.17 -4.00
C LEU A 152 -11.04 3.28 -2.79
N GLU A 153 -12.29 3.24 -2.32
CA GLU A 153 -12.69 2.35 -1.22
C GLU A 153 -12.67 0.88 -1.65
N LYS A 154 -13.07 0.54 -2.88
CA LYS A 154 -12.94 -0.81 -3.44
C LYS A 154 -11.48 -1.23 -3.58
N GLU A 155 -10.63 -0.37 -4.15
CA GLU A 155 -9.18 -0.61 -4.25
C GLU A 155 -8.55 -0.77 -2.87
N GLY A 156 -8.88 0.12 -1.94
CA GLY A 156 -8.47 0.04 -0.54
C GLY A 156 -8.84 -1.31 0.08
N LYS A 157 -10.09 -1.77 -0.11
CA LYS A 157 -10.58 -3.08 0.36
C LYS A 157 -9.84 -4.27 -0.26
N THR A 158 -9.25 -4.14 -1.46
CA THR A 158 -8.39 -5.21 -2.04
C THR A 158 -7.02 -5.27 -1.39
N LEU A 159 -6.48 -4.13 -0.97
CA LEU A 159 -5.18 -4.02 -0.33
C LEU A 159 -5.24 -4.37 1.16
N TRP A 160 -6.27 -3.89 1.86
CA TRP A 160 -6.39 -4.00 3.31
C TRP A 160 -7.85 -3.81 3.78
N ARG A 161 -8.31 -4.61 4.75
CA ARG A 161 -9.58 -4.34 5.46
C ARG A 161 -9.37 -4.36 6.96
N ALA A 162 -9.99 -3.39 7.64
CA ALA A 162 -9.90 -3.19 9.09
C ALA A 162 -10.55 -4.33 9.90
N ASP A 163 -11.50 -5.07 9.30
CA ASP A 163 -12.19 -6.21 9.92
C ASP A 163 -11.33 -7.50 9.95
N GLY A 164 -10.07 -7.46 9.51
CA GLY A 164 -9.11 -8.56 9.58
C GLY A 164 -9.43 -9.77 8.70
N ARG A 165 -10.60 -9.78 8.05
CA ARG A 165 -11.11 -10.86 7.19
C ARG A 165 -10.78 -10.67 5.71
N ALA A 166 -10.00 -9.66 5.35
CA ALA A 166 -9.49 -9.54 4.00
C ALA A 166 -8.55 -10.71 3.67
N LYS A 167 -8.98 -11.56 2.73
CA LYS A 167 -8.08 -12.32 1.85
C LYS A 167 -7.31 -11.39 0.91
N GLY A 168 -6.75 -10.29 1.43
CA GLY A 168 -5.85 -9.42 0.67
C GLY A 168 -4.52 -10.14 0.54
N VAL A 169 -4.35 -10.89 -0.55
CA VAL A 169 -3.16 -11.71 -0.87
C VAL A 169 -1.88 -10.95 -0.54
N LYS A 170 -1.79 -9.67 -0.96
CA LYS A 170 -0.62 -8.81 -0.72
C LYS A 170 -0.28 -8.57 0.75
N ALA A 171 -1.25 -8.34 1.63
CA ALA A 171 -0.97 -8.05 3.05
C ALA A 171 -0.59 -9.32 3.84
N ARG A 172 -1.09 -10.48 3.41
CA ARG A 172 -0.67 -11.78 3.93
C ARG A 172 0.74 -12.13 3.44
N ASP A 173 0.98 -11.98 2.14
CA ASP A 173 2.28 -12.27 1.52
C ASP A 173 3.38 -11.41 2.13
N LEU A 174 3.12 -10.12 2.38
CA LEU A 174 4.06 -9.22 3.06
C LEU A 174 4.37 -9.69 4.49
N ARG A 175 3.35 -10.16 5.23
CA ARG A 175 3.55 -10.70 6.58
C ARG A 175 4.34 -12.00 6.58
N GLU A 176 4.03 -12.91 5.66
CA GLU A 176 4.77 -14.17 5.50
C GLU A 176 6.22 -13.90 5.06
N ALA A 177 6.45 -12.98 4.13
CA ALA A 177 7.78 -12.55 3.71
C ALA A 177 8.56 -11.92 4.87
N HIS A 178 7.94 -11.04 5.67
CA HIS A 178 8.58 -10.44 6.84
C HIS A 178 8.94 -11.50 7.89
N ALA A 179 8.03 -12.44 8.18
CA ALA A 179 8.29 -13.54 9.12
C ALA A 179 9.44 -14.45 8.63
N ARG A 180 9.47 -14.76 7.33
CA ARG A 180 10.55 -15.54 6.70
C ARG A 180 11.89 -14.82 6.81
N LEU A 181 11.96 -13.55 6.39
CA LEU A 181 13.19 -12.75 6.46
C LEU A 181 13.68 -12.60 7.89
N GLY A 182 12.77 -12.39 8.86
CA GLY A 182 13.13 -12.33 10.28
C GLY A 182 13.63 -13.68 10.84
N ALA A 183 13.20 -14.81 10.29
CA ALA A 183 13.75 -16.12 10.65
C ALA A 183 15.13 -16.36 10.01
N GLU A 184 15.34 -15.90 8.77
CA GLU A 184 16.63 -15.96 8.09
C GLU A 184 17.67 -15.07 8.80
N LEU A 185 17.29 -13.87 9.22
CA LEU A 185 18.15 -12.96 10.00
C LEU A 185 18.61 -13.61 11.31
N ARG A 186 17.67 -14.15 12.10
CA ARG A 186 18.01 -14.84 13.37
C ARG A 186 18.96 -16.02 13.16
N LYS A 187 18.81 -16.77 12.07
CA LYS A 187 19.74 -17.86 11.71
C LYS A 187 21.12 -17.32 11.34
N ALA A 188 21.19 -16.20 10.63
CA ALA A 188 22.46 -15.57 10.27
C ALA A 188 23.18 -15.02 11.51
N GLU A 189 22.45 -14.36 12.42
CA GLU A 189 22.98 -13.88 13.70
C GLU A 189 23.52 -15.03 14.57
N GLY A 190 22.80 -16.16 14.63
CA GLY A 190 23.26 -17.37 15.33
C GLY A 190 24.58 -17.90 14.75
N ARG A 191 24.67 -18.06 13.42
CA ARG A 191 25.91 -18.51 12.76
C ARG A 191 27.08 -17.56 13.00
N GLU A 192 26.81 -16.26 13.03
CA GLU A 192 27.83 -15.24 13.29
C GLU A 192 28.33 -15.31 14.75
N ALA A 193 27.44 -15.57 15.71
CA ALA A 193 27.84 -15.82 17.09
C ALA A 193 28.68 -17.09 17.22
N ASP A 194 28.27 -18.19 16.58
CA ASP A 194 29.01 -19.46 16.57
C ASP A 194 30.40 -19.28 15.94
N ARG A 195 30.49 -18.51 14.84
CA ARG A 195 31.76 -18.19 14.18
C ARG A 195 32.70 -17.44 15.11
N ARG A 196 32.21 -16.43 15.83
CA ARG A 196 33.03 -15.67 16.80
C ARG A 196 33.52 -16.55 17.93
N ALA A 197 32.67 -17.41 18.49
CA ALA A 197 33.08 -18.35 19.53
C ALA A 197 34.19 -19.30 19.03
N ALA A 198 34.06 -19.81 17.80
CA ALA A 198 35.09 -20.65 17.19
C ALA A 198 36.40 -19.88 16.93
N GLU A 199 36.34 -18.60 16.56
CA GLU A 199 37.52 -17.74 16.40
C GLU A 199 38.24 -17.48 17.72
N GLU A 200 37.49 -17.24 18.80
CA GLU A 200 38.03 -17.09 20.15
C GLU A 200 38.70 -18.40 20.64
N ASP A 201 38.05 -19.54 20.41
CA ASP A 201 38.62 -20.85 20.73
C ASP A 201 39.89 -21.14 19.91
N LEU A 202 39.91 -20.79 18.63
CA LEU A 202 41.09 -20.94 17.78
C LEU A 202 42.25 -20.07 18.28
N ALA A 203 41.97 -18.83 18.69
CA ALA A 203 42.97 -17.94 19.26
C ALA A 203 43.55 -18.53 20.56
N ARG A 204 42.69 -19.01 21.47
CA ARG A 204 43.12 -19.65 22.73
C ARG A 204 44.00 -20.88 22.47
N LEU A 205 43.57 -21.77 21.57
CA LEU A 205 44.35 -22.96 21.21
C LEU A 205 45.70 -22.59 20.56
N GLY A 206 45.74 -21.52 19.76
CA GLY A 206 46.98 -21.01 19.18
C GLY A 206 47.98 -20.48 20.24
N GLU A 207 47.48 -19.80 21.28
CA GLU A 207 48.30 -19.37 22.42
C GLU A 207 48.83 -20.57 23.22
N GLU A 208 47.98 -21.56 23.48
CA GLU A 208 48.36 -22.82 24.13
C GLU A 208 49.43 -23.56 23.33
N GLU A 209 49.25 -23.71 22.01
CA GLU A 209 50.24 -24.36 21.14
C GLU A 209 51.58 -23.61 21.17
N ALA A 210 51.55 -22.27 21.11
CA ALA A 210 52.77 -21.45 21.20
C ALA A 210 53.48 -21.64 22.55
N SER A 211 52.73 -21.74 23.65
CA SER A 211 53.30 -21.97 24.99
C SER A 211 53.95 -23.36 25.10
N LEU A 212 53.26 -24.40 24.64
CA LEU A 212 53.75 -25.79 24.64
C LEU A 212 54.95 -25.94 23.72
N ALA A 213 54.98 -25.23 22.59
CA ALA A 213 56.13 -25.21 21.69
C ALA A 213 57.37 -24.60 22.36
N ARG A 214 57.20 -23.52 23.13
CA ARG A 214 58.28 -22.91 23.93
C ARG A 214 58.77 -23.88 25.00
N GLU A 215 57.87 -24.47 25.78
CA GLU A 215 58.21 -25.43 26.84
C GLU A 215 58.96 -26.64 26.26
N ARG A 216 58.45 -27.21 25.15
CA ARG A 216 59.12 -28.30 24.42
C ARG A 216 60.52 -27.91 23.97
N SER A 217 60.71 -26.68 23.50
CA SER A 217 62.03 -26.19 23.09
C SER A 217 63.00 -26.09 24.27
N GLU A 218 62.53 -25.63 25.43
CA GLU A 218 63.32 -25.51 26.64
C GLU A 218 63.72 -26.88 27.19
N ILE A 219 62.76 -27.80 27.30
CA ILE A 219 63.01 -29.19 27.71
C ILE A 219 64.04 -29.84 26.78
N ARG A 220 63.93 -29.62 25.46
CA ARG A 220 64.90 -30.15 24.48
C ARG A 220 66.31 -29.62 24.72
N VAL A 221 66.46 -28.33 25.04
CA VAL A 221 67.76 -27.72 25.37
C VAL A 221 68.32 -28.32 26.67
N ARG A 222 67.49 -28.45 27.72
CA ARG A 222 67.87 -29.06 29.00
C ARG A 222 68.31 -30.51 28.82
N LEU A 223 67.55 -31.30 28.05
CA LEU A 223 67.88 -32.69 27.73
C LEU A 223 69.22 -32.80 26.99
N ARG A 224 69.45 -31.97 25.96
CA ARG A 224 70.73 -31.94 25.23
C ARG A 224 71.90 -31.65 26.18
N ARG A 225 71.73 -30.71 27.12
CA ARG A 225 72.74 -30.41 28.14
C ARG A 225 72.96 -31.60 29.08
N ALA A 226 71.89 -32.22 29.59
CA ALA A 226 71.99 -33.38 30.47
C ALA A 226 72.71 -34.54 29.80
N VAL A 227 72.34 -34.90 28.56
CA VAL A 227 73.00 -35.96 27.78
C VAL A 227 74.49 -35.68 27.59
N ARG A 228 74.90 -34.42 27.37
CA ARG A 228 76.31 -34.03 27.26
C ARG A 228 77.06 -34.15 28.60
N LEU A 229 76.42 -33.79 29.71
CA LEU A 229 77.08 -33.70 31.03
C LEU A 229 77.11 -35.04 31.78
N VAL A 230 76.17 -35.95 31.54
CA VAL A 230 76.09 -37.26 32.23
C VAL A 230 77.39 -38.08 32.09
N PRO A 231 78.00 -38.23 30.91
CA PRO A 231 79.27 -38.94 30.77
C PRO A 231 80.41 -38.27 31.54
N LEU A 232 80.49 -36.94 31.50
CA LEU A 232 81.51 -36.17 32.22
C LEU A 232 81.36 -36.32 33.74
N ALA A 233 80.12 -36.27 34.24
CA ALA A 233 79.84 -36.50 35.66
C ALA A 233 80.26 -37.93 36.08
N ARG A 234 79.98 -38.93 35.25
CA ARG A 234 80.46 -40.31 35.48
C ARG A 234 81.98 -40.41 35.48
N GLN A 235 82.66 -39.72 34.56
CA GLN A 235 84.13 -39.69 34.52
C GLN A 235 84.71 -39.04 35.77
N LEU A 236 84.16 -37.90 36.22
CA LEU A 236 84.56 -37.24 37.46
C LEU A 236 84.35 -38.14 38.69
N ASP A 237 83.22 -38.84 38.76
CA ASP A 237 82.92 -39.78 39.84
C ASP A 237 83.88 -40.99 39.84
N SER A 238 84.24 -41.49 38.65
CA SER A 238 85.30 -42.50 38.50
C SER A 238 86.66 -41.96 38.95
N MET A 239 87.03 -40.74 38.56
CA MET A 239 88.29 -40.10 38.97
C MET A 239 88.36 -39.93 40.50
N ARG A 240 87.30 -39.42 41.14
CA ARG A 240 87.23 -39.30 42.61
C ARG A 240 87.41 -40.65 43.29
N ARG A 241 86.75 -41.71 42.79
CA ARG A 241 86.94 -43.09 43.30
C ARG A 241 88.35 -43.64 43.08
N PHE A 242 89.06 -43.19 42.04
CA PHE A 242 90.47 -43.54 41.84
C PHE A 242 91.37 -42.74 42.79
N GLU A 243 91.11 -41.46 43.01
CA GLU A 243 91.84 -40.63 43.99
C GLU A 243 91.67 -41.13 45.42
N GLU A 244 90.45 -41.51 45.83
CA GLU A 244 90.19 -42.13 47.14
C GLU A 244 90.94 -43.46 47.30
N ARG A 245 90.97 -44.29 46.24
CA ARG A 245 91.76 -45.53 46.24
C ARG A 245 93.26 -45.24 46.28
N ALA A 246 93.75 -44.23 45.57
CA ALA A 246 95.15 -43.85 45.55
C ALA A 246 95.61 -43.23 46.89
N ARG A 247 94.74 -42.49 47.59
CA ARG A 247 94.99 -42.05 48.97
C ARG A 247 95.08 -43.21 49.96
N GLY A 248 94.40 -44.33 49.68
CA GLY A 248 94.61 -45.59 50.39
C GLY A 248 95.93 -46.31 50.07
N VAL A 249 96.69 -45.85 49.07
CA VAL A 249 97.97 -46.41 48.60
C VAL A 249 99.17 -45.55 49.07
N GLU A 250 98.96 -44.61 50.00
CA GLU A 250 100.06 -43.91 50.72
C GLU A 250 101.02 -44.87 51.48
N THR A 251 100.75 -46.18 51.50
CA THR A 251 101.63 -47.25 51.97
C THR A 251 102.69 -47.74 50.98
N PHE A 252 102.83 -47.15 49.79
CA PHE A 252 103.89 -47.51 48.83
C PHE A 252 105.08 -46.52 48.79
N ALA A 253 105.17 -45.58 49.73
CA ALA A 253 106.38 -44.77 49.93
C ALA A 253 107.57 -45.57 50.51
N ASP A 254 107.38 -46.86 50.83
CA ASP A 254 108.38 -47.74 51.48
C ASP A 254 109.01 -48.77 50.52
N ILE A 255 108.80 -48.67 49.20
CA ILE A 255 109.44 -49.54 48.20
C ILE A 255 110.67 -48.86 47.58
N GLY A 256 111.39 -48.10 48.39
CA GLY A 256 112.50 -47.25 47.99
C GLY A 256 113.68 -47.34 48.94
N GLU A 257 114.00 -48.53 49.46
CA GLU A 257 115.31 -48.84 50.07
C GLU A 257 115.66 -50.35 49.99
N ASP A 258 114.68 -51.25 49.88
CA ASP A 258 114.92 -52.72 49.88
C ASP A 258 115.03 -53.36 48.48
N VAL A 259 114.82 -52.59 47.39
CA VAL A 259 114.99 -53.08 46.01
C VAL A 259 116.46 -53.06 45.58
N GLU A 260 117.22 -52.03 45.99
CA GLU A 260 118.67 -51.98 45.73
C GLU A 260 119.43 -53.08 46.49
N ALA A 261 119.01 -53.40 47.73
CA ALA A 261 119.59 -54.49 48.51
C ALA A 261 119.32 -55.89 47.92
N ARG A 262 118.21 -56.07 47.19
CA ARG A 262 117.88 -57.33 46.49
C ARG A 262 118.58 -57.48 45.14
N LEU A 263 118.88 -56.37 44.45
CA LEU A 263 119.64 -56.39 43.19
C LEU A 263 121.15 -56.59 43.42
N ALA A 264 121.70 -56.17 44.57
CA ALA A 264 123.11 -56.39 44.93
C ALA A 264 123.47 -57.83 45.35
N ARG A 265 122.49 -58.73 45.55
CA ARG A 265 122.74 -60.16 45.84
C ARG A 265 122.89 -61.03 44.59
N TRP A 266 122.75 -60.44 43.39
CA TRP A 266 122.82 -61.13 42.10
C TRP A 266 123.89 -60.52 41.16
N ALA A 267 124.87 -59.79 41.74
CA ALA A 267 126.10 -59.30 41.10
C ALA A 267 127.30 -59.77 41.93
#